data_AF-A0A199UPG8-F1
#
_entry.id   AF-A0A199UPG8-F1
#
_cell.length_a   1.000
_cell.length_b   1.000
_cell.length_c   1.000
_cell.angle_alpha   90.00
_cell.angle_beta   90.00
_cell.angle_gamma   90.00
#
_symmetry.space_group_name_H-M   'P 1'
#
loop_
_entity.id
_entity.type
_entity.pdbx_description
1 polymer ?
#
loop_
_entity_poly.entity_id
_entity_poly.type
_entity_poly.pdbx_seq_one_letter_code
_entity_poly.pdbx_strand_id
1 'polypeptide(L)'
;MLTNSLLFLFLFFFALPSSAVADVGTAASYGPPYLPTACYGNDQSQFPVDELFAAAGEGIWDNGAACGRQYLVRCLSAATRGACAEGQQVSIVVVDRASKLASPPSRNGTTLVLNTQAYGMIANLSVVGINVEYTDQV
;
A
#
# COMPACT_ATOMS: atom_id res chain seq x y z
N MET A 1 -37.22 14.18 32.60
CA MET A 1 -37.22 13.02 31.67
C MET A 1 -36.78 13.40 30.25
N LEU A 2 -37.16 14.58 29.71
CA LEU A 2 -36.77 15.02 28.35
C LEU A 2 -35.26 15.31 28.17
N THR A 3 -34.56 15.76 29.22
CA THR A 3 -33.12 16.10 29.17
C THR A 3 -32.19 14.89 29.02
N ASN A 4 -32.49 13.77 29.67
CA ASN A 4 -31.73 12.52 29.51
C ASN A 4 -31.90 11.94 28.10
N SER A 5 -33.09 12.04 27.51
CA SER A 5 -33.35 11.54 26.16
C SER A 5 -32.58 12.32 25.08
N LEU A 6 -32.39 13.63 25.27
CA LEU A 6 -31.54 14.47 24.41
C LEU A 6 -30.05 14.14 24.56
N LEU A 7 -29.59 13.85 25.78
CA LEU A 7 -28.20 13.46 26.05
C LEU A 7 -27.85 12.11 25.42
N PHE A 8 -28.78 11.14 25.46
CA PHE A 8 -28.62 9.84 24.80
C PHE A 8 -28.61 9.94 23.27
N LEU A 9 -29.39 10.84 22.67
CA LEU A 9 -29.34 11.10 21.22
C LEU A 9 -28.00 11.73 20.79
N PHE A 10 -27.41 12.58 21.63
CA PHE A 10 -26.13 13.25 21.33
C PHE A 10 -24.93 12.27 21.36
N LEU A 11 -24.95 11.30 22.28
CA LEU A 11 -23.91 10.26 22.39
C LEU A 11 -23.94 9.27 21.22
N PHE A 12 -25.12 9.01 20.64
CA PHE A 12 -25.25 8.09 19.50
C PHE A 12 -24.70 8.68 18.18
N PHE A 13 -24.70 10.01 18.04
CA PHE A 13 -24.22 10.69 16.83
C PHE A 13 -22.69 10.71 16.69
N PHE A 14 -21.95 10.60 17.80
CA PHE A 14 -20.49 10.55 17.81
C PHE A 14 -19.91 9.15 17.58
N ALA A 15 -20.74 8.11 17.57
CA ALA A 15 -20.33 6.72 17.34
C ALA A 15 -20.54 6.29 15.88
N LEU A 16 -20.29 7.18 14.91
CA LEU A 16 -20.19 6.77 13.52
C LEU A 16 -18.89 5.97 13.37
N PRO A 17 -18.94 4.67 13.01
CA PRO A 17 -17.72 3.95 12.68
C PRO A 17 -17.03 4.68 11.54
N SER A 18 -15.75 5.01 11.72
CA SER A 18 -14.92 5.55 10.64
C SER A 18 -14.90 4.52 9.52
N SER A 19 -15.64 4.77 8.45
CA SER A 19 -15.57 3.97 7.24
C SER A 19 -14.18 4.20 6.64
N ALA A 20 -13.24 3.31 6.91
CA ALA A 20 -11.98 3.29 6.17
C ALA A 20 -12.33 3.01 4.70
N VAL A 21 -12.27 4.04 3.86
CA VAL A 21 -12.47 3.88 2.41
C VAL A 21 -11.18 3.29 1.86
N ALA A 22 -11.22 2.01 1.50
CA ALA A 22 -10.14 1.39 0.77
C ALA A 22 -10.19 1.85 -0.69
N ASP A 23 -9.04 2.25 -1.21
CA ASP A 23 -8.86 2.54 -2.63
C ASP A 23 -8.47 1.26 -3.37
N VAL A 24 -8.68 1.21 -4.68
CA VAL A 24 -8.41 0.04 -5.52
C VAL A 24 -7.38 0.40 -6.57
N GLY A 25 -6.39 -0.46 -6.72
CA GLY A 25 -5.30 -0.26 -7.67
C GLY A 25 -4.72 -1.55 -8.18
N THR A 26 -3.51 -1.43 -8.72
CA THR A 26 -2.71 -2.58 -9.15
C THR A 26 -1.39 -2.59 -8.42
N ALA A 27 -0.85 -3.78 -8.18
CA ALA A 27 0.48 -3.95 -7.62
C ALA A 27 1.38 -4.82 -8.50
N ALA A 28 2.66 -4.48 -8.52
CA ALA A 28 3.74 -5.26 -9.11
C ALA A 28 4.83 -5.52 -8.06
N SER A 29 5.83 -6.33 -8.42
CA SER A 29 7.00 -6.62 -7.60
C SER A 29 8.26 -5.99 -8.20
N TYR A 30 9.23 -5.58 -7.37
CA TYR A 30 10.58 -5.23 -7.80
C TYR A 30 11.65 -5.73 -6.81
N GLY A 31 12.86 -5.96 -7.31
CA GLY A 31 14.00 -6.46 -6.55
C GLY A 31 15.12 -5.44 -6.43
N PRO A 32 16.22 -5.79 -5.74
CA PRO A 32 17.38 -4.92 -5.63
C PRO A 32 18.05 -4.66 -6.99
N PRO A 33 18.86 -3.58 -7.13
CA PRO A 33 19.16 -2.60 -6.09
C PRO A 33 17.98 -1.67 -5.77
N TYR A 34 17.80 -1.34 -4.49
CA TYR A 34 16.71 -0.48 -3.99
C TYR A 34 17.12 1.00 -3.82
N LEU A 35 18.41 1.30 -3.96
CA LEU A 35 18.95 2.65 -3.86
C LEU A 35 19.60 3.07 -5.20
N PRO A 36 19.64 4.37 -5.50
CA PRO A 36 19.00 5.47 -4.77
C PRO A 36 17.48 5.51 -5.01
N THR A 37 16.72 5.99 -4.03
CA THR A 37 15.27 6.24 -4.19
C THR A 37 14.98 7.70 -4.56
N ALA A 38 13.79 7.95 -5.09
CA ALA A 38 13.26 9.29 -5.35
C ALA A 38 12.92 10.06 -4.06
N CYS A 39 12.63 9.38 -2.94
CA CYS A 39 12.28 10.04 -1.69
C CYS A 39 13.51 10.59 -0.95
N TYR A 40 14.49 9.73 -0.67
CA TYR A 40 15.62 10.08 0.20
C TYR A 40 16.98 9.65 -0.36
N GLY A 41 17.08 9.36 -1.66
CA GLY A 41 18.34 9.08 -2.32
C GLY A 41 19.01 7.83 -1.77
N ASN A 42 20.24 7.96 -1.27
CA ASN A 42 21.05 6.86 -0.74
C ASN A 42 20.86 6.61 0.77
N ASP A 43 19.92 7.29 1.43
CA ASP A 43 19.69 7.11 2.87
C ASP A 43 19.12 5.72 3.15
N GLN A 44 19.85 4.87 3.88
CA GLN A 44 19.37 3.53 4.24
C GLN A 44 18.32 3.57 5.36
N SER A 45 18.26 4.65 6.15
CA SER A 45 17.31 4.77 7.27
C SER A 45 15.85 4.93 6.83
N GLN A 46 15.62 5.14 5.53
CA GLN A 46 14.28 5.22 4.95
C GLN A 46 13.56 3.86 4.90
N PHE A 47 14.29 2.75 4.92
CA PHE A 47 13.69 1.42 4.87
C PHE A 47 13.18 1.02 6.26
N PRO A 48 11.94 0.49 6.37
CA PRO A 48 11.42 0.02 7.65
C PRO A 48 12.16 -1.24 8.12
N VAL A 49 12.11 -1.50 9.43
CA VAL A 49 12.83 -2.60 10.10
C VAL A 49 12.42 -3.99 9.59
N ASP A 50 11.17 -4.15 9.17
CA ASP A 50 10.63 -5.39 8.61
C ASP A 50 10.95 -5.57 7.11
N GLU A 51 11.62 -4.58 6.50
CA GLU A 51 11.92 -4.50 5.08
C GLU A 51 10.68 -4.61 4.19
N LEU A 52 9.51 -4.11 4.66
CA LEU A 52 8.26 -4.09 3.89
C LEU A 52 8.00 -2.70 3.32
N PHE A 53 8.32 -2.51 2.04
CA PHE A 53 8.24 -1.20 1.40
C PHE A 53 7.80 -1.29 -0.06
N ALA A 54 7.45 -0.12 -0.61
CA ALA A 54 6.99 0.01 -1.99
C ALA A 54 7.47 1.30 -2.65
N ALA A 55 7.39 1.32 -3.98
CA ALA A 55 7.42 2.52 -4.77
C ALA A 55 6.00 2.93 -5.20
N ALA A 56 5.71 4.22 -5.13
CA ALA A 56 4.42 4.78 -5.53
C ALA A 56 4.37 5.02 -7.05
N GLY A 57 3.30 4.53 -7.68
CA GLY A 57 2.96 4.82 -9.07
C GLY A 57 2.53 6.27 -9.26
N GLU A 58 2.48 6.73 -10.51
CA GLU A 58 2.22 8.13 -10.85
C GLU A 58 0.87 8.65 -10.31
N GLY A 59 -0.14 7.78 -10.20
CA GLY A 59 -1.46 8.15 -9.67
C GLY A 59 -1.48 8.47 -8.18
N ILE A 60 -0.53 7.94 -7.41
CA ILE A 60 -0.45 8.13 -5.95
C ILE A 60 0.85 8.78 -5.48
N TRP A 61 1.81 9.04 -6.38
CA TRP A 61 3.09 9.66 -6.05
C TRP A 61 2.95 11.05 -5.44
N ASP A 62 1.93 11.81 -5.89
CA ASP A 62 1.53 13.10 -5.33
C ASP A 62 2.72 14.08 -5.16
N ASN A 63 3.52 14.21 -6.22
CA ASN A 63 4.72 15.06 -6.24
C ASN A 63 5.71 14.81 -5.07
N GLY A 64 5.77 13.57 -4.56
CA GLY A 64 6.62 13.17 -3.44
C GLY A 64 5.93 13.22 -2.08
N ALA A 65 4.69 13.71 -1.99
CA ALA A 65 3.91 13.65 -0.76
C ALA A 65 3.55 12.21 -0.35
N ALA A 66 3.76 11.23 -1.23
CA ALA A 66 3.67 9.81 -0.90
C ALA A 66 4.84 9.29 -0.05
N CYS A 67 5.98 9.97 -0.04
CA CYS A 67 7.17 9.50 0.68
C CYS A 67 6.90 9.34 2.18
N GLY A 68 7.18 8.14 2.71
CA GLY A 68 6.94 7.80 4.11
C GLY A 68 5.49 7.45 4.45
N ARG A 69 4.53 7.55 3.52
CA ARG A 69 3.16 7.08 3.77
C ARG A 69 3.14 5.57 3.97
N GLN A 70 2.27 5.13 4.88
CA GLN A 70 2.07 3.73 5.18
C GLN A 70 0.73 3.26 4.61
N TYR A 71 0.76 2.15 3.88
CA TYR A 71 -0.45 1.54 3.35
C TYR A 71 -0.60 0.12 3.87
N LEU A 72 -1.83 -0.24 4.25
CA LEU A 72 -2.23 -1.63 4.38
C LEU A 72 -2.75 -2.09 3.02
N VAL A 73 -2.15 -3.15 2.47
CA VAL A 73 -2.41 -3.61 1.09
C VAL A 73 -2.88 -5.06 1.11
N ARG A 74 -3.92 -5.37 0.33
CA ARG A 74 -4.45 -6.73 0.15
C ARG A 74 -4.66 -7.07 -1.32
N CYS A 75 -4.35 -8.31 -1.70
CA CYS A 75 -4.69 -8.83 -3.03
C CYS A 75 -6.21 -9.06 -3.16
N LEU A 76 -6.81 -8.46 -4.19
CA LEU A 76 -8.22 -8.67 -4.56
C LEU A 76 -8.37 -9.77 -5.61
N SER A 77 -7.51 -9.72 -6.63
CA SER A 77 -7.57 -10.65 -7.75
C SER A 77 -6.27 -10.62 -8.56
N ALA A 78 -6.09 -11.63 -9.40
CA ALA A 78 -4.99 -11.73 -10.34
C ALA A 78 -5.49 -12.39 -11.64
N ALA A 79 -4.73 -12.24 -12.73
CA ALA A 79 -5.02 -12.94 -13.98
C ALA A 79 -4.93 -14.47 -13.82
N THR A 80 -3.98 -14.94 -12.99
CA THR A 80 -3.84 -16.35 -12.64
C THR A 80 -4.71 -16.67 -11.43
N ARG A 81 -5.62 -17.64 -11.57
CA ARG A 81 -6.48 -18.10 -10.48
C ARG A 81 -5.63 -18.64 -9.33
N GLY A 82 -6.00 -18.28 -8.10
CA GLY A 82 -5.32 -18.74 -6.88
C GLY A 82 -3.96 -18.08 -6.64
N ALA A 83 -3.62 -17.00 -7.35
CA ALA A 83 -2.36 -16.30 -7.14
C ALA A 83 -2.39 -15.37 -5.91
N CYS A 84 -3.56 -14.88 -5.48
CA CYS A 84 -3.68 -14.13 -4.23
C CYS A 84 -3.48 -15.06 -3.02
N ALA A 85 -2.78 -14.59 -2.00
CA ALA A 85 -2.77 -15.22 -0.70
C ALA A 85 -4.04 -14.82 0.07
N GLU A 86 -5.01 -15.71 0.12
CA GLU A 86 -6.34 -15.42 0.68
C GLU A 86 -6.27 -14.94 2.15
N GLY A 87 -6.97 -13.83 2.42
CA GLY A 87 -7.03 -13.20 3.74
C GLY A 87 -5.74 -12.52 4.23
N GLN A 88 -4.64 -12.57 3.46
CA GLN A 88 -3.38 -11.94 3.84
C GLN A 88 -3.35 -10.46 3.45
N GLN A 89 -2.72 -9.66 4.30
CA GLN A 89 -2.48 -8.24 4.06
C GLN A 89 -1.04 -7.91 4.45
N VAL A 90 -0.49 -6.86 3.85
CA VAL A 90 0.86 -6.39 4.15
C VAL A 90 0.84 -4.89 4.42
N SER A 91 1.47 -4.47 5.52
CA SER A 91 1.72 -3.06 5.78
C SER A 91 3.04 -2.67 5.14
N ILE A 92 3.04 -1.63 4.32
CA ILE A 92 4.23 -1.16 3.60
C ILE A 92 4.47 0.32 3.83
N VAL A 93 5.72 0.74 3.71
CA VAL A 93 6.10 2.16 3.63
C VAL A 93 6.48 2.53 2.20
N VAL A 94 5.99 3.66 1.70
CA VAL A 94 6.43 4.19 0.41
C VAL A 94 7.80 4.85 0.54
N VAL A 95 8.79 4.31 -0.19
CA VAL A 95 10.19 4.77 -0.14
C VAL A 95 10.70 5.28 -1.49
N ASP A 96 9.97 5.04 -2.59
CA ASP A 96 10.43 5.40 -3.93
C ASP A 96 9.27 5.77 -4.88
N ARG A 97 9.61 6.21 -6.10
CA ARG A 97 8.68 6.47 -7.21
C ARG A 97 8.86 5.40 -8.27
N ALA A 98 7.77 4.78 -8.72
CA ALA A 98 7.79 3.67 -9.66
C ALA A 98 8.52 3.99 -10.98
N SER A 99 8.46 5.24 -11.47
CA SER A 99 9.14 5.67 -12.69
C SER A 99 10.64 5.95 -12.52
N LYS A 100 11.18 5.83 -11.31
CA LYS A 100 12.59 6.09 -10.96
C LYS A 100 13.32 4.88 -10.40
N LEU A 101 12.65 3.72 -10.35
CA LEU A 101 13.25 2.48 -9.86
C LEU A 101 14.54 2.14 -10.60
N ALA A 102 15.57 1.75 -9.84
CA ALA A 102 16.84 1.28 -10.39
C ALA A 102 16.72 -0.10 -11.07
N SER A 103 15.72 -0.90 -10.68
CA SER A 103 15.38 -2.18 -11.30
C SER A 103 13.98 -2.12 -11.92
N PRO A 104 13.76 -2.75 -13.08
CA PRO A 104 12.45 -2.76 -13.70
C PRO A 104 11.46 -3.60 -12.86
N PRO A 105 10.22 -3.11 -12.66
CA PRO A 105 9.20 -3.89 -11.97
C PRO A 105 8.69 -5.03 -12.86
N SER A 106 8.04 -6.02 -12.25
CA SER A 106 7.40 -7.12 -12.99
C SER A 106 6.27 -6.66 -13.92
N ARG A 107 5.65 -5.51 -13.60
CA ARG A 107 4.71 -4.81 -14.49
C ARG A 107 4.83 -3.29 -14.30
N ASN A 108 4.97 -2.57 -15.41
CA ASN A 108 5.00 -1.11 -15.43
C ASN A 108 3.61 -0.50 -15.23
N GLY A 109 3.58 0.77 -14.78
CA GLY A 109 2.36 1.57 -14.72
C GLY A 109 1.36 1.11 -13.66
N THR A 110 1.83 0.41 -12.63
CA THR A 110 1.00 -0.02 -11.49
C THR A 110 0.88 1.06 -10.43
N THR A 111 -0.14 0.95 -9.58
CA THR A 111 -0.40 1.90 -8.48
C THR A 111 0.68 1.80 -7.41
N LEU A 112 1.05 0.57 -7.03
CA LEU A 112 2.11 0.27 -6.07
C LEU A 112 3.09 -0.72 -6.67
N VAL A 113 4.39 -0.50 -6.50
CA VAL A 113 5.41 -1.50 -6.81
C VAL A 113 6.01 -1.97 -5.49
N LEU A 114 5.59 -3.12 -5.01
CA LEU A 114 6.03 -3.68 -3.73
C LEU A 114 7.40 -4.33 -3.89
N ASN A 115 8.26 -4.25 -2.89
CA ASN A 115 9.46 -5.08 -2.92
C ASN A 115 9.08 -6.58 -2.93
N THR A 116 9.97 -7.44 -3.42
CA THR A 116 9.70 -8.88 -3.59
C THR A 116 9.16 -9.54 -2.32
N GLN A 117 9.65 -9.13 -1.14
CA GLN A 117 9.20 -9.65 0.15
C GLN A 117 7.74 -9.29 0.43
N ALA A 118 7.37 -8.01 0.35
CA ALA A 118 5.99 -7.57 0.59
C ALA A 118 5.01 -8.15 -0.44
N TYR A 119 5.41 -8.23 -1.71
CA TYR A 119 4.59 -8.87 -2.75
C TYR A 119 4.32 -10.34 -2.42
N GLY A 120 5.35 -11.07 -2.02
CA GLY A 120 5.27 -12.49 -1.67
C GLY A 120 4.38 -12.80 -0.46
N MET A 121 4.08 -11.81 0.38
CA MET A 121 3.14 -11.97 1.50
C MET A 121 1.68 -12.00 1.05
N ILE A 122 1.34 -11.35 -0.06
CA ILE A 122 -0.06 -11.20 -0.52
C ILE A 122 -0.33 -11.87 -1.87
N ALA A 123 0.70 -12.28 -2.61
CA ALA A 123 0.56 -12.97 -3.89
C ALA A 123 1.75 -13.87 -4.25
N ASN A 124 1.48 -14.82 -5.14
CA ASN A 124 2.49 -15.69 -5.72
C ASN A 124 3.46 -14.90 -6.61
N LEU A 125 4.77 -15.03 -6.40
CA LEU A 125 5.81 -14.35 -7.18
C LEU A 125 5.84 -14.70 -8.68
N SER A 126 5.16 -15.77 -9.10
CA SER A 126 5.05 -16.15 -10.52
C SER A 126 4.11 -15.25 -11.33
N VAL A 127 3.24 -14.46 -10.68
CA VAL A 127 2.40 -13.49 -11.39
C VAL A 127 3.09 -12.13 -11.49
N VAL A 128 2.98 -11.50 -12.65
CA VAL A 128 3.61 -10.20 -12.95
C VAL A 128 2.86 -9.01 -12.36
N GLY A 129 1.63 -9.21 -11.89
CA GLY A 129 0.82 -8.15 -11.33
C GLY A 129 -0.51 -8.66 -10.78
N ILE A 130 -1.02 -7.93 -9.79
CA ILE A 130 -2.27 -8.21 -9.08
C ILE A 130 -3.11 -6.94 -8.99
N ASN A 131 -4.42 -7.11 -8.82
CA ASN A 131 -5.30 -6.02 -8.40
C ASN A 131 -5.35 -6.03 -6.87
N VAL A 132 -5.23 -4.86 -6.26
CA VAL A 132 -5.16 -4.71 -4.82
C VAL A 132 -6.19 -3.71 -4.33
N GLU A 133 -6.61 -3.87 -3.07
CA GLU A 133 -7.13 -2.77 -2.28
C GLU A 133 -6.02 -2.27 -1.36
N TYR A 134 -6.01 -0.97 -1.09
CA TYR A 134 -5.07 -0.36 -0.17
C TYR A 134 -5.72 0.77 0.62
N THR A 135 -5.31 0.95 1.87
CA THR A 135 -5.83 1.99 2.75
C THR A 135 -4.68 2.69 3.45
N ASP A 136 -4.70 4.02 3.45
CA ASP A 136 -3.75 4.85 4.20
C ASP A 136 -3.89 4.56 5.70
N GLN A 137 -2.78 4.41 6.42
CA GLN A 137 -2.75 4.06 7.85
C GLN A 137 -2.57 5.29 8.76
N VAL A 138 -3.02 6.47 8.29
CA VAL A 138 -2.96 7.76 9.00
C VAL A 138 -3.46 7.68 10.43
#